data_AF-A0A7Y5VXT1-F1
#
_entry.id   AF-A0A7Y5VXT1-F1
#
_cell.length_a   1.000
_cell.length_b   1.000
_cell.length_c   1.000
_cell.angle_alpha   90.00
_cell.angle_beta   90.00
_cell.angle_gamma   90.00
#
_symmetry.space_group_name_H-M   'P 1'
#
loop_
_entity.id
_entity.type
_entity.pdbx_description
1 polymer ?
#
loop_
_entity_poly.entity_id
_entity_poly.type
_entity_poly.pdbx_seq_one_letter_code
_entity_poly.pdbx_strand_id
1 'polypeptide(L)'
;MKLSSAPTSCSGDKPGEGWAVGCRVSVHGVSGFLLFLSPAGLMGIDAFINPYLFYGAVVLGGLGICMALPRGGKTAQIVRAVVAALAGALVMLGLGAKSVASLPNIYFYIFSAIGLGAALRVISHPRPVYAALYFILTVLSSAGLFLLLSAEFMAMALIIVYAGAILITYLFVIMLATQAPTEDRPEELAEYDTVAREPVAATTAGFVLLAVLTTLAFNGVSTLNPPPPGTPDSVLVQIPRKVERVLRGYQLIQKDEKVEGFNRVSGDGVTAIESVVIKNADGKTREIAKEAWPEELRVRNVEQLGLNLLQDHPGSIEIAGVILLMAMLGAVVLSRRQVQIDEDAKRRQSQTLAQTVAEPAGQGGTSGGAA
;
A
#
# COMPACT_ATOMS: atom_id res chain seq x y z
N MET A 1 -23.61 -46.15 -7.09
CA MET A 1 -23.71 -47.14 -5.98
C MET A 1 -23.98 -46.37 -4.69
N LYS A 2 -25.14 -46.61 -4.08
CA LYS A 2 -25.68 -46.07 -2.79
C LYS A 2 -25.69 -44.54 -2.59
N LEU A 3 -26.80 -43.93 -3.03
CA LEU A 3 -27.38 -42.74 -2.41
C LEU A 3 -27.86 -43.12 -1.00
N SER A 4 -27.35 -42.45 0.03
CA SER A 4 -27.89 -42.51 1.39
C SER A 4 -28.37 -41.12 1.77
N SER A 5 -29.68 -40.95 1.72
CA SER A 5 -30.43 -39.82 2.26
C SER A 5 -30.44 -39.86 3.80
N ALA A 6 -30.05 -38.77 4.45
CA ALA A 6 -30.41 -38.49 5.85
C ALA A 6 -30.53 -36.96 6.05
N PRO A 7 -31.41 -36.51 6.97
CA PRO A 7 -32.24 -35.32 6.72
C PRO A 7 -31.68 -34.03 7.32
N THR A 8 -31.92 -32.93 6.61
CA THR A 8 -31.93 -31.56 7.16
C THR A 8 -33.21 -31.38 7.98
N SER A 9 -33.14 -31.62 9.30
CA SER A 9 -34.18 -31.16 10.23
C SER A 9 -33.68 -29.92 10.98
N CYS A 10 -34.16 -28.75 10.57
CA CYS A 10 -34.22 -27.57 11.44
C CYS A 10 -35.53 -27.69 12.23
N SER A 11 -35.45 -27.84 13.55
CA SER A 11 -36.62 -27.75 14.43
C SER A 11 -36.28 -27.01 15.71
N GLY A 12 -37.09 -25.99 16.03
CA GLY A 12 -37.45 -25.67 17.42
C GLY A 12 -36.71 -24.51 18.10
N ASP A 13 -37.15 -23.30 17.79
CA ASP A 13 -37.83 -22.40 18.75
C ASP A 13 -37.23 -22.23 20.17
N LYS A 14 -36.55 -21.09 20.39
CA LYS A 14 -36.46 -20.40 21.68
C LYS A 14 -36.42 -18.87 21.44
N PRO A 15 -37.30 -18.07 22.06
CA PRO A 15 -37.20 -16.62 22.02
C PRO A 15 -36.24 -16.17 23.13
N GLY A 16 -35.11 -15.53 22.79
CA GLY A 16 -34.31 -14.85 23.81
C GLY A 16 -32.81 -14.65 23.61
N GLU A 17 -32.17 -15.12 22.54
CA GLU A 17 -30.73 -14.91 22.35
C GLU A 17 -30.41 -14.38 20.95
N GLY A 18 -29.57 -13.34 20.92
CA GLY A 18 -29.15 -12.62 19.71
C GLY A 18 -28.45 -13.53 18.71
N TRP A 19 -28.78 -13.32 17.44
CA TRP A 19 -28.40 -14.10 16.29
C TRP A 19 -26.88 -14.35 16.17
N ALA A 20 -26.46 -15.60 16.32
CA ALA A 20 -25.19 -16.11 15.80
C ALA A 20 -25.47 -17.37 14.97
N VAL A 21 -25.69 -17.18 13.67
CA VAL A 21 -25.85 -18.27 12.71
C VAL A 21 -24.46 -18.77 12.32
N GLY A 22 -23.94 -19.75 13.06
CA GLY A 22 -22.71 -20.47 12.70
C GLY A 22 -22.99 -21.61 11.73
N CYS A 23 -22.89 -21.37 10.42
CA CYS A 23 -22.96 -22.44 9.42
C CYS A 23 -21.55 -23.01 9.18
N ARG A 24 -21.29 -24.22 9.69
CA ARG A 24 -20.00 -24.92 9.55
C ARG A 24 -19.92 -25.57 8.17
N VAL A 25 -19.23 -24.95 7.22
CA VAL A 25 -18.92 -25.56 5.92
C VAL A 25 -17.59 -26.29 6.00
N SER A 26 -17.64 -27.62 5.90
CA SER A 26 -16.46 -28.50 5.82
C SER A 26 -15.86 -28.42 4.41
N VAL A 27 -14.58 -28.04 4.30
CA VAL A 27 -13.87 -27.89 3.02
C VAL A 27 -13.02 -29.13 2.76
N HIS A 28 -13.43 -29.97 1.81
CA HIS A 28 -12.53 -30.91 1.15
C HIS A 28 -12.05 -30.33 -0.19
N GLY A 29 -10.77 -30.53 -0.48
CA GLY A 29 -9.96 -29.81 -1.47
C GLY A 29 -10.48 -29.79 -2.91
N VAL A 30 -9.96 -28.80 -3.65
CA VAL A 30 -10.11 -28.54 -5.10
C VAL A 30 -11.51 -28.07 -5.54
N SER A 31 -12.61 -28.56 -4.96
CA SER A 31 -13.97 -28.03 -5.25
C SER A 31 -14.27 -26.67 -4.60
N GLY A 32 -13.48 -26.25 -3.61
CA GLY A 32 -13.68 -24.99 -2.90
C GLY A 32 -13.46 -23.74 -3.77
N PHE A 33 -12.55 -23.78 -4.75
CA PHE A 33 -12.21 -22.61 -5.57
C PHE A 33 -13.33 -22.24 -6.56
N LEU A 34 -14.00 -23.24 -7.15
CA LEU A 34 -15.15 -23.04 -8.03
C LEU A 34 -16.43 -22.66 -7.27
N LEU A 35 -16.60 -23.15 -6.03
CA LEU A 35 -17.67 -22.69 -5.13
C LEU A 35 -17.40 -21.28 -4.56
N PHE A 36 -16.15 -20.82 -4.51
CA PHE A 36 -15.78 -19.46 -4.09
C PHE A 36 -16.23 -18.38 -5.10
N LEU A 37 -16.37 -18.75 -6.38
CA LEU A 37 -16.98 -17.92 -7.43
C LEU A 37 -18.51 -18.03 -7.48
N SER A 38 -19.12 -18.93 -6.70
CA SER A 38 -20.57 -19.10 -6.65
C SER A 38 -21.22 -17.97 -5.83
N PRO A 39 -22.40 -17.47 -6.23
CA PRO A 39 -23.07 -16.37 -5.53
C PRO A 39 -23.42 -16.63 -4.05
N ALA A 40 -23.30 -17.87 -3.57
CA ALA A 40 -23.49 -18.24 -2.18
C ALA A 40 -22.31 -17.87 -1.24
N GLY A 41 -21.10 -17.65 -1.77
CA GLY A 41 -19.94 -17.19 -0.99
C GLY A 41 -19.93 -15.67 -0.71
N LEU A 42 -20.97 -14.95 -1.13
CA LEU A 42 -21.04 -13.47 -1.14
C LEU A 42 -21.70 -12.85 0.10
N MET A 43 -22.07 -13.64 1.11
CA MET A 43 -22.84 -13.18 2.28
C MET A 43 -22.18 -12.04 3.09
N GLY A 44 -20.86 -11.80 2.95
CA GLY A 44 -20.17 -10.67 3.61
C GLY A 44 -20.24 -9.34 2.83
N ILE A 45 -20.44 -9.40 1.51
CA ILE A 45 -20.45 -8.21 0.64
C ILE A 45 -21.82 -7.50 0.71
N ASP A 46 -22.90 -8.27 0.92
CA ASP A 46 -24.27 -7.77 1.02
C ASP A 46 -24.49 -6.72 2.13
N ALA A 47 -23.62 -6.69 3.15
CA ALA A 47 -23.66 -5.72 4.25
C ALA A 47 -23.21 -4.31 3.83
N PHE A 48 -22.42 -4.18 2.76
CA PHE A 48 -21.87 -2.89 2.32
C PHE A 48 -22.23 -2.52 0.88
N ILE A 49 -22.24 -3.48 -0.06
CA ILE A 49 -22.47 -3.26 -1.50
C ILE A 49 -23.18 -4.47 -2.13
N ASN A 50 -24.10 -4.27 -3.08
CA ASN A 50 -24.60 -5.40 -3.88
C ASN A 50 -23.43 -5.98 -4.72
N PRO A 51 -23.07 -7.27 -4.59
CA PRO A 51 -21.90 -7.84 -5.24
C PRO A 51 -21.88 -7.64 -6.76
N TYR A 52 -23.05 -7.64 -7.43
CA TYR A 52 -23.14 -7.35 -8.86
C TYR A 52 -22.71 -5.91 -9.21
N LEU A 53 -22.95 -4.95 -8.31
CA LEU A 53 -22.57 -3.54 -8.50
C LEU A 53 -21.06 -3.35 -8.32
N PHE A 54 -20.45 -4.09 -7.38
CA PHE A 54 -19.00 -4.13 -7.20
C PHE A 54 -18.29 -4.66 -8.45
N TYR A 55 -18.66 -5.86 -8.92
CA TYR A 55 -18.04 -6.44 -10.12
C TYR A 55 -18.33 -5.60 -11.37
N GLY A 56 -19.52 -4.98 -11.47
CA GLY A 56 -19.83 -4.01 -12.52
C GLY A 56 -18.88 -2.81 -12.52
N ALA A 57 -18.58 -2.24 -11.33
CA ALA A 57 -17.62 -1.15 -11.19
C ALA A 57 -16.18 -1.57 -11.57
N VAL A 58 -15.76 -2.78 -11.20
CA VAL A 58 -14.47 -3.34 -11.60
C VAL A 58 -14.37 -3.45 -13.12
N VAL A 59 -15.39 -3.99 -13.80
CA VAL A 59 -15.40 -4.11 -15.27
C VAL A 59 -15.39 -2.74 -15.94
N LEU A 60 -16.20 -1.78 -15.45
CA LEU A 60 -16.20 -0.41 -15.97
C LEU A 60 -14.85 0.29 -15.76
N GLY A 61 -14.21 0.08 -14.61
CA GLY A 61 -12.85 0.55 -14.34
C GLY A 61 -11.83 -0.03 -15.31
N GLY A 62 -11.91 -1.35 -15.58
CA GLY A 62 -11.06 -2.04 -16.55
C GLY A 62 -11.20 -1.50 -17.96
N LEU A 63 -12.43 -1.30 -18.41
CA LEU A 63 -12.72 -0.64 -19.68
C LEU A 63 -12.16 0.79 -19.71
N GLY A 64 -12.34 1.56 -18.63
CA GLY A 64 -11.83 2.93 -18.50
C GLY A 64 -10.31 3.01 -18.62
N ILE A 65 -9.56 2.15 -17.92
CA ILE A 65 -8.10 2.11 -18.01
C ILE A 65 -7.66 1.60 -19.37
N CYS A 66 -8.32 0.57 -19.91
CA CYS A 66 -8.01 0.06 -21.24
C CYS A 66 -8.14 1.18 -22.27
N MET A 67 -9.18 2.01 -22.20
CA MET A 67 -9.38 3.14 -23.12
C MET A 67 -8.37 4.29 -22.89
N ALA A 68 -7.86 4.49 -21.67
CA ALA A 68 -6.95 5.59 -21.33
C ALA A 68 -5.48 5.34 -21.73
N LEU A 69 -5.09 4.09 -21.99
CA LEU A 69 -3.73 3.74 -22.40
C LEU A 69 -3.36 4.35 -23.78
N PRO A 70 -2.09 4.76 -23.98
CA PRO A 70 -1.65 5.43 -25.20
C PRO A 70 -1.77 4.50 -26.42
N ARG A 71 -2.56 4.94 -27.42
CA ARG A 71 -2.84 4.23 -28.68
C ARG A 71 -2.59 5.08 -29.94
N GLY A 72 -1.57 5.95 -29.92
CA GLY A 72 -1.14 6.72 -31.10
C GLY A 72 -1.99 7.96 -31.48
N GLY A 73 -3.07 8.29 -30.76
CA GLY A 73 -3.90 9.48 -31.02
C GLY A 73 -3.97 10.47 -29.84
N LYS A 74 -3.30 11.63 -29.94
CA LYS A 74 -3.16 12.62 -28.85
C LYS A 74 -4.49 13.19 -28.31
N THR A 75 -5.43 13.53 -29.19
CA THR A 75 -6.73 14.14 -28.80
C THR A 75 -7.69 13.16 -28.16
N ALA A 76 -7.66 11.89 -28.58
CA ALA A 76 -8.55 10.87 -28.05
C ALA A 76 -8.17 10.44 -26.62
N GLN A 77 -6.89 10.55 -26.24
CA GLN A 77 -6.38 10.10 -24.94
C GLN A 77 -6.81 11.01 -23.77
N ILE A 78 -6.84 12.34 -23.98
CA ILE A 78 -7.27 13.30 -22.95
C ILE A 78 -8.77 13.13 -22.66
N VAL A 79 -9.59 13.00 -23.71
CA VAL A 79 -11.04 12.77 -23.59
C VAL A 79 -11.32 11.45 -22.88
N ARG A 80 -10.58 10.37 -23.19
CA ARG A 80 -10.75 9.04 -22.58
C ARG A 80 -10.33 9.00 -21.10
N ALA A 81 -9.26 9.71 -20.72
CA ALA A 81 -8.83 9.82 -19.31
C ALA A 81 -9.86 10.60 -18.47
N VAL A 82 -10.47 11.65 -19.03
CA VAL A 82 -11.54 12.40 -18.37
C VAL A 82 -12.80 11.55 -18.20
N VAL A 83 -13.17 10.75 -19.20
CA VAL A 83 -14.31 9.82 -19.10
C VAL A 83 -14.07 8.73 -18.05
N ALA A 84 -12.87 8.15 -17.99
CA ALA A 84 -12.51 7.16 -16.96
C ALA A 84 -12.49 7.77 -15.55
N ALA A 85 -11.97 9.00 -15.39
CA ALA A 85 -11.99 9.72 -14.13
C ALA A 85 -13.41 10.09 -13.68
N LEU A 86 -14.27 10.52 -14.61
CA LEU A 86 -15.68 10.80 -14.34
C LEU A 86 -16.44 9.53 -13.95
N ALA A 87 -16.21 8.40 -14.63
CA ALA A 87 -16.81 7.13 -14.27
C ALA A 87 -16.36 6.66 -12.87
N GLY A 88 -15.07 6.78 -12.54
CA GLY A 88 -14.54 6.48 -11.21
C GLY A 88 -15.12 7.40 -10.13
N ALA A 89 -15.26 8.70 -10.42
CA ALA A 89 -15.89 9.67 -9.53
C ALA A 89 -17.39 9.37 -9.31
N LEU A 90 -18.11 8.96 -10.37
CA LEU A 90 -19.53 8.59 -10.29
C LEU A 90 -19.75 7.31 -9.48
N VAL A 91 -18.86 6.33 -9.63
CA VAL A 91 -18.85 5.11 -8.80
C VAL A 91 -18.58 5.47 -7.34
N MET A 92 -17.58 6.31 -7.05
CA MET A 92 -17.29 6.76 -5.68
C MET A 92 -18.45 7.54 -5.04
N LEU A 93 -19.12 8.40 -5.80
CA LEU A 93 -20.34 9.09 -5.35
C LEU A 93 -21.51 8.14 -5.14
N GLY A 94 -21.71 7.17 -6.04
CA GLY A 94 -22.77 6.17 -5.94
C GLY A 94 -22.61 5.22 -4.75
N LEU A 95 -21.37 4.91 -4.36
CA LEU A 95 -21.05 4.15 -3.16
C LEU A 95 -21.34 4.94 -1.88
N GLY A 96 -21.03 6.24 -1.84
CA GLY A 96 -21.34 7.12 -0.71
C GLY A 96 -22.84 7.39 -0.53
N ALA A 97 -23.61 7.43 -1.62
CA ALA A 97 -25.04 7.74 -1.58
C ALA A 97 -25.90 6.63 -0.95
N LYS A 98 -25.42 5.38 -0.84
CA LYS A 98 -26.15 4.30 -0.16
C LYS A 98 -25.96 4.27 1.36
N SER A 99 -24.98 5.01 1.90
CA SER A 99 -24.70 5.12 3.33
C SER A 99 -24.70 6.59 3.78
N VAL A 100 -25.81 7.30 3.56
CA VAL A 100 -25.95 8.74 3.89
C VAL A 100 -25.76 9.03 5.39
N ALA A 101 -25.97 8.03 6.26
CA ALA A 101 -25.83 8.16 7.71
C ALA A 101 -24.36 8.28 8.20
N SER A 102 -23.37 7.94 7.37
CA SER A 102 -21.95 7.97 7.75
C SER A 102 -21.05 8.37 6.57
N LEU A 103 -21.32 9.53 5.97
CA LEU A 103 -20.46 10.04 4.90
C LEU A 103 -19.05 10.29 5.44
N PRO A 104 -17.99 9.69 4.84
CA PRO A 104 -16.62 10.04 5.12
C PRO A 104 -16.38 11.54 4.96
N ASN A 105 -15.40 12.08 5.70
CA ASN A 105 -15.00 13.48 5.63
C ASN A 105 -14.79 13.93 4.16
N ILE A 106 -15.24 15.14 3.78
CA ILE A 106 -15.08 15.69 2.42
C ILE A 106 -13.62 15.59 1.92
N TYR A 107 -12.64 15.73 2.82
CA TYR A 107 -11.22 15.59 2.49
C TYR A 107 -10.85 14.20 1.97
N PHE A 108 -11.53 13.14 2.44
CA PHE A 108 -11.33 11.77 1.95
C PHE A 108 -11.59 11.67 0.45
N TYR A 109 -12.70 12.24 -0.02
CA TYR A 109 -13.07 12.21 -1.43
C TYR A 109 -12.09 13.03 -2.28
N ILE A 110 -11.66 14.19 -1.79
CA ILE A 110 -10.68 15.03 -2.48
C ILE A 110 -9.35 14.29 -2.64
N PHE A 111 -8.78 13.76 -1.55
CA PHE A 111 -7.50 13.04 -1.63
C PHE A 111 -7.61 11.74 -2.45
N SER A 112 -8.72 11.00 -2.33
CA SER A 112 -8.95 9.80 -3.13
C SER A 112 -9.08 10.10 -4.61
N ALA A 113 -9.78 11.18 -4.98
CA ALA A 113 -9.93 11.60 -6.38
C ALA A 113 -8.59 12.07 -6.98
N ILE A 114 -7.81 12.86 -6.23
CA ILE A 114 -6.47 13.28 -6.68
C ILE A 114 -5.55 12.07 -6.81
N GLY A 115 -5.55 11.16 -5.83
CA GLY A 115 -4.75 9.94 -5.84
C GLY A 115 -5.06 9.03 -7.04
N LEU A 116 -6.34 8.75 -7.29
CA LEU A 116 -6.77 7.95 -8.45
C LEU A 116 -6.47 8.65 -9.78
N GLY A 117 -6.71 9.96 -9.89
CA GLY A 117 -6.41 10.72 -11.09
C GLY A 117 -4.92 10.77 -11.41
N ALA A 118 -4.08 10.94 -10.38
CA ALA A 118 -2.64 10.92 -10.49
C ALA A 118 -2.11 9.52 -10.85
N ALA A 119 -2.65 8.46 -10.24
CA ALA A 119 -2.32 7.07 -10.59
C ALA A 119 -2.73 6.73 -12.04
N LEU A 120 -3.86 7.23 -12.53
CA LEU A 120 -4.26 7.02 -13.92
C LEU A 120 -3.31 7.77 -14.88
N ARG A 121 -2.87 8.96 -14.48
CA ARG A 121 -1.91 9.75 -15.27
C ARG A 121 -0.49 9.20 -15.26
N VAL A 122 -0.05 8.55 -14.17
CA VAL A 122 1.29 7.93 -14.09
C VAL A 122 1.50 6.88 -15.19
N ILE A 123 0.47 6.08 -15.49
CA ILE A 123 0.54 4.98 -16.47
C ILE A 123 0.20 5.41 -17.90
N SER A 124 -0.49 6.54 -18.07
CA SER A 124 -0.94 6.99 -19.39
C SER A 124 -0.05 8.07 -20.00
N HIS A 125 0.73 8.81 -19.21
CA HIS A 125 1.54 9.89 -19.74
C HIS A 125 2.78 9.35 -20.47
N PRO A 126 3.01 9.72 -21.75
CA PRO A 126 4.08 9.12 -22.57
C PRO A 126 5.49 9.62 -22.21
N ARG A 127 5.60 10.74 -21.47
CA ARG A 127 6.88 11.30 -21.05
C ARG A 127 7.23 10.85 -19.61
N PRO A 128 8.36 10.13 -19.40
CA PRO A 128 8.71 9.55 -18.10
C PRO A 128 8.82 10.56 -16.95
N VAL A 129 9.36 11.76 -17.20
CA VAL A 129 9.52 12.80 -16.16
C VAL A 129 8.16 13.23 -15.60
N TYR A 130 7.18 13.49 -16.46
CA TYR A 130 5.84 13.86 -16.02
C TYR A 130 5.10 12.68 -15.37
N ALA A 131 5.31 11.46 -15.84
CA ALA A 131 4.81 10.26 -15.16
C ALA A 131 5.34 10.20 -13.72
N ALA A 132 6.65 10.38 -13.49
CA ALA A 132 7.22 10.41 -12.15
C ALA A 132 6.61 11.50 -11.25
N LEU A 133 6.34 12.71 -11.79
CA LEU A 133 5.67 13.79 -11.03
C LEU A 133 4.23 13.40 -10.61
N TYR A 134 3.46 12.73 -11.48
CA TYR A 134 2.16 12.18 -11.10
C TYR A 134 2.27 11.05 -10.07
N PHE A 135 3.36 10.28 -10.06
CA PHE A 135 3.59 9.28 -9.03
C PHE A 135 3.80 9.93 -7.66
N ILE A 136 4.60 10.99 -7.59
CA ILE A 136 4.79 11.79 -6.37
C ILE A 136 3.43 12.31 -5.86
N LEU A 137 2.58 12.84 -6.75
CA LEU A 137 1.25 13.31 -6.38
C LEU A 137 0.36 12.19 -5.81
N THR A 138 0.48 10.97 -6.33
CA THR A 138 -0.24 9.78 -5.82
C THR A 138 0.21 9.42 -4.40
N VAL A 139 1.52 9.44 -4.13
CA VAL A 139 2.08 9.16 -2.80
C VAL A 139 1.69 10.25 -1.80
N LEU A 140 1.75 11.52 -2.19
CA LEU A 140 1.32 12.64 -1.33
C LEU A 140 -0.19 12.57 -1.01
N SER A 141 -1.02 12.21 -1.98
CA SER A 141 -2.45 12.01 -1.75
C SER A 141 -2.72 10.85 -0.77
N SER A 142 -1.96 9.77 -0.89
CA SER A 142 -2.04 8.62 0.03
C SER A 142 -1.59 8.98 1.45
N ALA A 143 -0.56 9.84 1.60
CA ALA A 143 -0.17 10.38 2.89
C ALA A 143 -1.29 11.22 3.53
N GLY A 144 -2.01 12.02 2.73
CA GLY A 144 -3.23 12.73 3.18
C GLY A 144 -4.32 11.79 3.69
N LEU A 145 -4.54 10.65 3.02
CA LEU A 145 -5.49 9.62 3.49
C LEU A 145 -5.03 8.98 4.81
N PHE A 146 -3.72 8.75 5.02
CA PHE A 146 -3.22 8.27 6.31
C PHE A 146 -3.38 9.28 7.44
N LEU A 147 -3.24 10.58 7.17
CA LEU A 147 -3.53 11.61 8.17
C LEU A 147 -5.00 11.59 8.61
N LEU A 148 -5.94 11.37 7.68
CA LEU A 148 -7.36 11.23 8.01
C LEU A 148 -7.64 10.00 8.89
N LEU A 149 -6.84 8.94 8.75
CA LEU A 149 -6.90 7.73 9.59
C LEU A 149 -6.18 7.90 10.94
N SER A 150 -5.74 9.11 11.30
CA SER A 150 -4.91 9.38 12.49
C SER A 150 -3.59 8.59 12.52
N ALA A 151 -3.10 8.15 11.35
CA ALA A 151 -1.84 7.42 11.20
C ALA A 151 -0.69 8.39 10.84
N GLU A 152 -0.40 9.31 11.76
CA GLU A 152 0.60 10.38 11.59
C GLU A 152 2.00 9.87 11.24
N PHE A 153 2.46 8.79 11.89
CA PHE A 153 3.79 8.24 11.63
C PHE A 153 3.89 7.73 10.19
N MET A 154 2.90 6.95 9.75
CA MET A 154 2.87 6.38 8.40
C MET A 154 2.77 7.46 7.33
N ALA A 155 1.97 8.50 7.56
CA ALA A 155 1.88 9.63 6.64
C ALA A 155 3.23 10.35 6.47
N MET A 156 3.90 10.67 7.58
CA MET A 156 5.22 11.33 7.54
C MET A 156 6.29 10.44 6.93
N ALA A 157 6.27 9.13 7.20
CA ALA A 157 7.18 8.16 6.58
C ALA A 157 6.98 8.09 5.06
N LEU A 158 5.73 8.11 4.57
CA LEU A 158 5.43 8.18 3.13
C LEU A 158 6.01 9.45 2.50
N ILE A 159 5.90 10.60 3.17
CA ILE A 159 6.41 11.87 2.64
C ILE A 159 7.94 11.88 2.62
N ILE A 160 8.59 11.53 3.73
CA ILE A 160 10.05 11.65 3.85
C ILE A 160 10.77 10.57 3.03
N VAL A 161 10.35 9.31 3.15
CA VAL A 161 11.07 8.18 2.55
C VAL A 161 10.64 7.97 1.10
N TYR A 162 9.34 7.86 0.83
CA TYR A 162 8.86 7.56 -0.51
C TYR A 162 8.86 8.80 -1.40
N ALA A 163 8.06 9.83 -1.08
CA ALA A 163 7.98 11.04 -1.90
C ALA A 163 9.29 11.84 -1.90
N GLY A 164 9.97 11.91 -0.76
CA GLY A 164 11.25 12.59 -0.58
C GLY A 164 12.40 11.80 -1.20
N ALA A 165 12.98 10.86 -0.47
CA ALA A 165 14.22 10.20 -0.92
C ALA A 165 14.05 9.37 -2.21
N ILE A 166 13.15 8.38 -2.20
CA ILE A 166 13.08 7.38 -3.27
C ILE A 166 12.62 8.01 -4.60
N LEU A 167 11.51 8.75 -4.58
CA LEU A 167 10.92 9.28 -5.81
C LEU A 167 11.70 10.45 -6.40
N ILE A 168 12.29 11.32 -5.57
CA ILE A 168 13.15 12.39 -6.09
C ILE A 168 14.42 11.78 -6.69
N THR A 169 15.07 10.81 -6.03
CA THR A 169 16.21 10.09 -6.61
C THR A 169 15.83 9.41 -7.92
N TYR A 170 14.67 8.76 -7.99
CA TYR A 170 14.17 8.14 -9.21
C TYR A 170 13.96 9.16 -10.34
N LEU A 171 13.38 10.33 -10.04
CA LEU A 171 13.19 11.41 -11.01
C LEU A 171 14.53 11.92 -11.55
N PHE A 172 15.50 12.16 -10.66
CA PHE A 172 16.86 12.54 -11.07
C PHE A 172 17.50 11.50 -11.99
N VAL A 173 17.37 10.21 -11.66
CA VAL A 173 17.90 9.12 -12.49
C VAL A 173 17.24 9.07 -13.86
N ILE A 174 15.91 9.19 -13.95
CA ILE A 174 15.21 9.26 -15.24
C ILE A 174 15.71 10.44 -16.06
N MET A 175 15.81 11.62 -15.45
CA MET A 175 16.21 12.83 -16.15
C MET A 175 17.65 12.76 -16.69
N LEU A 176 18.55 12.10 -15.97
CA LEU A 176 19.92 11.85 -16.44
C LEU A 176 19.98 10.76 -17.53
N ALA A 177 19.05 9.80 -17.50
CA ALA A 177 18.99 8.72 -18.48
C ALA A 177 18.33 9.14 -19.81
N THR A 178 17.49 10.17 -19.80
CA THR A 178 16.84 10.69 -21.01
C THR A 178 17.83 11.43 -21.91
N GLN A 179 17.89 11.05 -23.19
CA GLN A 179 18.76 11.70 -24.18
C GLN A 179 18.27 13.13 -24.47
N ALA A 180 19.20 14.10 -24.48
CA ALA A 180 18.88 15.47 -24.84
C ALA A 180 18.48 15.56 -26.34
N PRO A 181 17.42 16.29 -26.69
CA PRO A 181 17.03 16.49 -28.08
C PRO A 181 18.20 17.12 -28.87
N THR A 182 18.61 16.48 -29.97
CA THR A 182 19.63 17.00 -30.89
C THR A 182 18.92 17.50 -32.17
N GLU A 183 19.47 18.49 -32.86
CA GLU A 183 18.85 19.09 -34.06
C GLU A 183 18.46 18.04 -35.12
N ASP A 184 19.22 16.94 -35.23
CA ASP A 184 18.99 15.85 -36.17
C ASP A 184 17.93 14.81 -35.71
N ARG A 185 17.54 14.81 -34.42
CA ARG A 185 16.58 13.87 -33.84
C ARG A 185 15.58 14.64 -32.97
N PRO A 186 14.50 15.21 -33.55
CA PRO A 186 13.46 15.88 -32.76
C PRO A 186 12.83 14.88 -31.79
N GLU A 187 13.08 15.06 -30.48
CA GLU A 187 12.55 14.33 -29.32
C GLU A 187 11.82 13.02 -29.68
N GLU A 188 12.56 12.02 -30.18
CA GLU A 188 12.00 10.75 -30.62
C GLU A 188 11.72 9.90 -29.39
N LEU A 189 10.50 10.01 -28.86
CA LEU A 189 10.03 9.16 -27.79
C LEU A 189 10.14 7.70 -28.22
N ALA A 190 10.65 6.86 -27.33
CA ALA A 190 10.79 5.46 -27.66
C ALA A 190 9.44 4.82 -27.98
N GLU A 191 9.42 3.88 -28.91
CA GLU A 191 8.19 3.20 -29.34
C GLU A 191 7.47 2.54 -28.15
N TYR A 192 8.23 2.04 -27.17
CA TYR A 192 7.68 1.43 -25.95
C TYR A 192 6.99 2.43 -25.01
N ASP A 193 7.31 3.73 -25.08
CA ASP A 193 6.70 4.78 -24.26
C ASP A 193 5.42 5.35 -24.91
N THR A 194 5.27 5.16 -26.22
CA THR A 194 4.18 5.75 -27.01
C THR A 194 3.08 4.77 -27.37
N VAL A 195 3.36 3.46 -27.36
CA VAL A 195 2.39 2.42 -27.71
C VAL A 195 2.42 1.29 -26.68
N ALA A 196 1.26 1.04 -26.05
CA ALA A 196 1.09 -0.14 -25.21
C ALA A 196 1.02 -1.41 -26.09
N ARG A 197 1.91 -2.38 -25.85
CA ARG A 197 1.97 -3.64 -26.62
C ARG A 197 0.70 -4.49 -26.45
N GLU A 198 0.26 -4.72 -25.22
CA GLU A 198 -0.91 -5.57 -24.91
C GLU A 198 -1.84 -4.95 -23.85
N PRO A 199 -2.52 -3.82 -24.17
CA PRO A 199 -3.32 -3.07 -23.20
C PRO A 199 -4.54 -3.84 -22.68
N VAL A 200 -5.11 -4.73 -23.48
CA VAL A 200 -6.30 -5.51 -23.09
C VAL A 200 -5.90 -6.60 -22.10
N ALA A 201 -4.88 -7.40 -22.42
CA ALA A 201 -4.42 -8.47 -21.54
C ALA A 201 -3.95 -7.93 -20.18
N ALA A 202 -3.19 -6.83 -20.18
CA ALA A 202 -2.71 -6.19 -18.96
C ALA A 202 -3.86 -5.66 -18.08
N THR A 203 -4.86 -5.01 -18.67
CA THR A 203 -6.01 -4.49 -17.91
C THR A 203 -6.91 -5.62 -17.42
N THR A 204 -7.20 -6.63 -18.24
CA THR A 204 -7.97 -7.79 -17.81
C THR A 204 -7.28 -8.52 -16.65
N ALA A 205 -5.98 -8.80 -16.74
CA ALA A 205 -5.23 -9.45 -15.67
C ALA A 205 -5.24 -8.63 -14.37
N GLY A 206 -5.00 -7.32 -14.45
CA GLY A 206 -5.00 -6.42 -13.29
C GLY A 206 -6.36 -6.32 -12.60
N PHE A 207 -7.45 -6.19 -13.35
CA PHE A 207 -8.80 -6.09 -12.77
C PHE A 207 -9.35 -7.42 -12.27
N VAL A 208 -8.97 -8.55 -12.89
CA VAL A 208 -9.26 -9.88 -12.35
C VAL A 208 -8.55 -10.06 -11.01
N LEU A 209 -7.28 -9.69 -10.91
CA LEU A 209 -6.54 -9.73 -9.64
C LEU A 209 -7.19 -8.83 -8.59
N LEU A 210 -7.57 -7.60 -8.95
CA LEU A 210 -8.26 -6.66 -8.04
C LEU A 210 -9.59 -7.23 -7.53
N ALA A 211 -10.38 -7.83 -8.42
CA ALA A 211 -11.64 -8.47 -8.07
C ALA A 211 -11.42 -9.61 -7.07
N VAL A 212 -10.48 -10.51 -7.35
CA VAL A 212 -10.14 -11.63 -6.47
C VAL A 212 -9.67 -11.14 -5.10
N LEU A 213 -8.74 -10.18 -5.05
CA LEU A 213 -8.23 -9.65 -3.79
C LEU A 213 -9.32 -8.96 -2.97
N THR A 214 -10.22 -8.23 -3.62
CA THR A 214 -11.30 -7.54 -2.92
C THR A 214 -12.33 -8.53 -2.38
N THR A 215 -12.68 -9.57 -3.15
CA THR A 215 -13.54 -10.66 -2.67
C THR A 215 -12.91 -11.41 -1.50
N LEU A 216 -11.60 -11.68 -1.55
CA LEU A 216 -10.86 -12.27 -0.43
C LEU A 216 -10.86 -11.36 0.80
N ALA A 217 -10.69 -10.05 0.62
CA ALA A 217 -10.69 -9.09 1.73
C ALA A 217 -12.03 -9.02 2.45
N PHE A 218 -13.16 -9.06 1.73
CA PHE A 218 -14.49 -8.97 2.33
C PHE A 218 -15.04 -10.31 2.85
N ASN A 219 -14.71 -11.42 2.21
CA ASN A 219 -15.17 -12.74 2.67
C ASN A 219 -14.31 -13.28 3.82
N GLY A 220 -13.06 -12.82 3.92
CA GLY A 220 -12.10 -13.25 4.94
C GLY A 220 -11.79 -14.75 4.88
N VAL A 221 -10.96 -15.20 5.82
CA VAL A 221 -10.73 -16.63 6.07
C VAL A 221 -11.43 -16.98 7.37
N SER A 222 -12.53 -17.73 7.28
CA SER A 222 -13.40 -18.08 8.42
C SER A 222 -12.73 -18.98 9.47
N THR A 223 -11.50 -19.44 9.22
CA THR A 223 -10.76 -20.33 10.12
C THR A 223 -9.77 -19.60 11.03
N LEU A 224 -9.63 -18.27 10.90
CA LEU A 224 -8.72 -17.49 11.75
C LEU A 224 -9.52 -16.79 12.85
N ASN A 225 -9.11 -16.97 14.10
CA ASN A 225 -9.63 -16.14 15.19
C ASN A 225 -9.19 -14.69 14.93
N PRO A 226 -10.12 -13.72 14.88
CA PRO A 226 -9.75 -12.33 14.78
C PRO A 226 -8.92 -11.97 16.02
N PRO A 227 -7.78 -11.26 15.86
CA PRO A 227 -7.07 -10.74 17.01
C PRO A 227 -8.01 -9.81 17.78
N PRO A 228 -8.05 -9.86 19.12
CA PRO A 228 -8.88 -8.96 19.90
C PRO A 228 -8.50 -7.51 19.57
N PRO A 229 -9.44 -6.65 19.14
CA PRO A 229 -9.15 -5.24 18.93
C PRO A 229 -8.55 -4.62 20.21
N GLY A 230 -7.27 -4.29 20.16
CA GLY A 230 -6.61 -3.54 21.23
C GLY A 230 -6.92 -2.06 21.09
N THR A 231 -7.31 -1.39 22.17
CA THR A 231 -7.26 0.08 22.16
C THR A 231 -5.81 0.56 22.25
N PRO A 232 -5.48 1.75 21.69
CA PRO A 232 -4.13 2.32 21.80
C PRO A 232 -3.61 2.38 23.25
N ASP A 233 -4.53 2.55 24.20
CA ASP A 233 -4.23 2.68 25.62
C ASP A 233 -3.78 1.36 26.26
N SER A 234 -4.06 0.20 25.64
CA SER A 234 -3.61 -1.11 26.14
C SER A 234 -2.08 -1.19 26.34
N VAL A 235 -1.33 -0.38 25.59
CA VAL A 235 0.13 -0.26 25.67
C VAL A 235 0.59 0.39 26.99
N LEU A 236 -0.25 1.17 27.67
CA LEU A 236 0.09 1.82 28.95
C LEU A 236 0.48 0.81 30.04
N VAL A 237 -0.02 -0.42 29.94
CA VAL A 237 0.36 -1.55 30.80
C VAL A 237 1.87 -1.80 30.79
N GLN A 238 2.50 -1.62 29.62
CA GLN A 238 3.92 -1.91 29.42
C GLN A 238 4.82 -0.74 29.87
N ILE A 239 4.25 0.45 30.11
CA ILE A 239 5.00 1.68 30.48
C ILE A 239 4.51 2.31 31.80
N PRO A 240 4.50 1.57 32.94
CA PRO A 240 3.93 2.05 34.20
C PRO A 240 4.61 3.31 34.74
N ARG A 241 5.92 3.46 34.49
CA ARG A 241 6.69 4.65 34.91
C ARG A 241 6.22 5.94 34.23
N LYS A 242 5.71 5.86 33.00
CA LYS A 242 5.15 7.03 32.31
C LYS A 242 3.86 7.45 32.99
N VAL A 243 2.99 6.48 33.28
CA VAL A 243 1.71 6.70 33.96
C VAL A 243 1.93 7.33 35.33
N GLU A 244 2.84 6.79 36.14
CA GLU A 244 3.20 7.37 37.44
C GLU A 244 3.71 8.80 37.33
N ARG A 245 4.61 9.07 36.37
CA ARG A 245 5.18 10.39 36.17
C ARG A 245 4.12 11.43 35.80
N VAL A 246 3.25 11.12 34.85
CA VAL A 246 2.21 12.03 34.36
C VAL A 246 1.17 12.28 35.45
N LEU A 247 0.65 11.22 36.07
CA LEU A 247 -0.37 11.36 37.12
C LEU A 247 0.17 12.13 38.35
N ARG A 248 1.45 11.93 38.69
CA ARG A 248 2.12 12.71 39.74
C ARG A 248 2.32 14.18 39.36
N GLY A 249 2.62 14.47 38.09
CA GLY A 249 2.73 15.84 37.57
C GLY A 249 1.44 16.65 37.73
N TYR A 250 0.29 15.99 37.55
CA TYR A 250 -1.04 16.58 37.72
C TYR A 250 -1.60 16.46 39.15
N GLN A 251 -0.78 16.10 40.14
CA GLN A 251 -1.17 15.93 41.55
C GLN A 251 -2.30 14.90 41.78
N LEU A 252 -2.49 13.96 40.85
CA LEU A 252 -3.47 12.87 40.97
C LEU A 252 -2.95 11.69 41.80
N ILE A 253 -1.63 11.61 42.00
CA ILE A 253 -0.94 10.59 42.80
C ILE A 253 0.04 11.28 43.76
N GLN A 254 0.10 10.81 45.01
CA GLN A 254 1.02 11.28 46.05
C GLN A 254 2.42 10.66 45.91
N LYS A 255 3.39 11.11 46.71
CA LYS A 255 4.81 10.73 46.50
C LYS A 255 5.07 9.24 46.77
N ASP A 256 4.30 8.67 47.66
CA ASP A 256 4.32 7.32 48.22
C ASP A 256 3.39 6.33 47.49
N GLU A 257 2.46 6.83 46.70
CA GLU A 257 1.55 6.03 45.89
C GLU A 257 2.21 5.54 44.59
N LYS A 258 1.94 4.27 44.23
CA LYS A 258 2.47 3.59 43.03
C LYS A 258 1.37 2.93 42.20
N VAL A 259 1.60 2.75 40.90
CA VAL A 259 0.66 2.05 40.02
C VAL A 259 0.84 0.54 40.21
N GLU A 260 -0.22 -0.15 40.63
CA GLU A 260 -0.21 -1.61 40.84
C GLU A 260 -0.71 -2.35 39.61
N GLY A 261 -1.67 -1.78 38.88
CA GLY A 261 -2.23 -2.41 37.70
C GLY A 261 -3.23 -1.53 36.95
N PHE A 262 -3.85 -2.14 35.95
CA PHE A 262 -4.86 -1.51 35.10
C PHE A 262 -6.08 -2.43 35.03
N ASN A 263 -7.25 -1.89 35.34
CA ASN A 263 -8.49 -2.61 35.09
C ASN A 263 -8.84 -2.52 33.61
N ARG A 264 -9.14 -3.69 33.03
CA ARG A 264 -9.46 -3.84 31.62
C ARG A 264 -10.89 -4.29 31.49
N VAL A 265 -11.64 -3.65 30.61
CA VAL A 265 -12.96 -4.11 30.18
C VAL A 265 -12.79 -4.76 28.82
N SER A 266 -13.21 -6.02 28.74
CA SER A 266 -13.42 -6.73 27.48
C SER A 266 -14.91 -6.71 27.16
N GLY A 267 -15.31 -5.83 26.26
CA GLY A 267 -16.65 -5.80 25.66
C GLY A 267 -16.51 -5.86 24.14
N ASP A 268 -17.36 -6.63 23.46
CA ASP A 268 -17.37 -6.76 21.98
C ASP A 268 -16.00 -7.10 21.35
N GLY A 269 -15.18 -7.89 22.04
CA GLY A 269 -13.85 -8.27 21.59
C GLY A 269 -12.77 -7.18 21.75
N VAL A 270 -13.14 -5.97 22.17
CA VAL A 270 -12.21 -4.85 22.38
C VAL A 270 -11.68 -4.90 23.81
N THR A 271 -10.35 -4.95 23.99
CA THR A 271 -9.72 -4.78 25.31
C THR A 271 -9.37 -3.31 25.51
N ALA A 272 -10.16 -2.60 26.31
CA ALA A 272 -9.91 -1.22 26.69
C ALA A 272 -9.50 -1.12 28.16
N ILE A 273 -8.61 -0.17 28.49
CA ILE A 273 -8.32 0.18 29.88
C ILE A 273 -9.41 1.14 30.37
N GLU A 274 -10.00 0.84 31.54
CA GLU A 274 -11.07 1.63 32.16
C GLU A 274 -10.56 2.47 33.35
N SER A 275 -9.68 1.90 34.18
CA SER A 275 -9.10 2.62 35.32
C SER A 275 -7.66 2.19 35.60
N VAL A 276 -6.89 3.09 36.24
CA VAL A 276 -5.58 2.77 36.81
C VAL A 276 -5.75 2.48 38.29
N VAL A 277 -5.25 1.32 38.74
CA VAL A 277 -5.25 0.92 40.14
C VAL A 277 -3.96 1.40 40.80
N ILE A 278 -4.10 2.23 41.83
CA ILE A 278 -3.00 2.85 42.56
C ILE A 278 -3.01 2.33 43.99
N LYS A 279 -1.84 1.95 44.48
CA LYS A 279 -1.64 1.46 45.85
C LYS A 279 -0.87 2.49 46.65
N ASN A 280 -1.39 2.80 47.84
CA ASN A 280 -0.72 3.66 48.81
C ASN A 280 0.29 2.87 49.67
N ALA A 281 1.17 3.56 50.41
CA ALA A 281 2.15 2.95 51.31
C ALA A 281 1.51 2.04 52.38
N ASP A 282 0.28 2.37 52.79
CA ASP A 282 -0.53 1.57 53.73
C ASP A 282 -1.17 0.32 53.10
N GLY A 283 -0.90 0.05 51.81
CA GLY A 283 -1.45 -1.09 51.08
C GLY A 283 -2.89 -0.93 50.59
N LYS A 284 -3.56 0.19 50.90
CA LYS A 284 -4.90 0.51 50.37
C LYS A 284 -4.82 0.88 48.90
N THR A 285 -5.75 0.34 48.11
CA THR A 285 -5.88 0.64 46.68
C THR A 285 -7.00 1.64 46.41
N ARG A 286 -6.77 2.54 45.46
CA ARG A 286 -7.79 3.41 44.88
C ARG A 286 -7.68 3.39 43.37
N GLU A 287 -8.78 3.68 42.70
CA GLU A 287 -8.83 3.69 41.23
C GLU A 287 -8.98 5.10 40.70
N ILE A 288 -8.28 5.39 39.60
CA ILE A 288 -8.49 6.62 38.82
C ILE A 288 -9.11 6.21 37.50
N ALA A 289 -10.38 6.59 37.33
CA ALA A 289 -11.15 6.37 36.12
C ALA A 289 -10.55 7.15 34.94
N LYS A 290 -10.73 6.60 33.73
CA LYS A 290 -10.16 7.14 32.49
C LYS A 290 -10.57 8.58 32.19
N GLU A 291 -11.77 8.99 32.62
CA GLU A 291 -12.29 10.35 32.41
C GLU A 291 -11.46 11.42 33.14
N ALA A 292 -10.75 11.03 34.21
CA ALA A 292 -9.89 11.93 34.98
C ALA A 292 -8.45 11.99 34.45
N TRP A 293 -8.14 11.30 33.34
CA TRP A 293 -6.79 11.22 32.82
C TRP A 293 -6.39 12.50 32.08
N PRO A 294 -5.17 13.03 32.32
CA PRO A 294 -4.62 14.13 31.54
C PRO A 294 -4.42 13.74 30.07
N GLU A 295 -4.51 14.69 29.14
CA GLU A 295 -4.28 14.45 27.70
C GLU A 295 -2.88 13.89 27.40
N GLU A 296 -1.87 14.23 28.21
CA GLU A 296 -0.49 13.73 28.09
C GLU A 296 -0.37 12.20 28.27
N LEU A 297 -1.35 11.59 28.94
CA LEU A 297 -1.38 10.14 29.15
C LEU A 297 -1.82 9.38 27.90
N ARG A 298 -2.43 10.05 26.91
CA ARG A 298 -2.82 9.43 25.64
C ARG A 298 -1.59 8.93 24.88
N VAL A 299 -1.63 7.68 24.43
CA VAL A 299 -0.54 7.09 23.65
C VAL A 299 -0.56 7.68 22.24
N ARG A 300 0.56 8.29 21.82
CA ARG A 300 0.73 8.81 20.45
C ARG A 300 1.05 7.67 19.48
N ASN A 301 0.70 7.82 18.21
CA ASN A 301 0.90 6.77 17.21
C ASN A 301 2.38 6.38 17.07
N VAL A 302 3.29 7.36 17.09
CA VAL A 302 4.74 7.16 17.04
C VAL A 302 5.25 6.35 18.24
N GLU A 303 4.71 6.61 19.43
CA GLU A 303 5.10 5.92 20.66
C GLU A 303 4.64 4.47 20.65
N GLN A 304 3.38 4.22 20.26
CA GLN A 304 2.83 2.88 20.12
C GLN A 304 3.63 2.05 19.11
N LEU A 305 3.97 2.62 17.96
CA LEU A 305 4.77 1.92 16.96
C LEU A 305 6.18 1.60 17.48
N GLY A 306 6.84 2.55 18.13
CA GLY A 306 8.17 2.34 18.70
C GLY A 306 8.19 1.20 19.72
N LEU A 307 7.18 1.14 20.60
CA LEU A 307 7.05 0.07 21.59
C LEU A 307 6.78 -1.28 20.93
N ASN A 308 5.86 -1.35 19.96
CA ASN A 308 5.59 -2.60 19.22
C ASN A 308 6.81 -3.10 18.42
N LEU A 309 7.59 -2.20 17.82
CA LEU A 309 8.77 -2.57 17.06
C LEU A 309 9.89 -3.11 17.97
N LEU A 310 10.09 -2.48 19.14
CA LEU A 310 11.15 -2.89 20.07
C LEU A 310 10.78 -4.13 20.90
N GLN A 311 9.51 -4.27 21.27
CA GLN A 311 9.06 -5.35 22.13
C GLN A 311 8.72 -6.62 21.35
N ASP A 312 7.85 -6.49 20.33
CA ASP A 312 7.29 -7.66 19.65
C ASP A 312 8.10 -8.03 18.39
N HIS A 313 8.80 -7.06 17.80
CA HIS A 313 9.49 -7.24 16.51
C HIS A 313 10.97 -6.81 16.49
N PRO A 314 11.80 -7.08 17.53
CA PRO A 314 13.19 -6.62 17.56
C PRO A 314 14.02 -7.15 16.39
N GLY A 315 13.80 -8.40 15.98
CA GLY A 315 14.51 -9.01 14.84
C GLY A 315 14.21 -8.33 13.50
N SER A 316 13.02 -7.75 13.33
CA SER A 316 12.67 -7.02 12.10
C SER A 316 13.52 -5.76 11.92
N ILE A 317 13.88 -5.09 13.04
CA ILE A 317 14.75 -3.90 13.01
C ILE A 317 16.17 -4.29 12.59
N GLU A 318 16.69 -5.39 13.15
CA GLU A 318 18.02 -5.90 12.80
C GLU A 318 18.10 -6.30 11.32
N ILE A 319 17.10 -7.05 10.84
CA ILE A 319 17.02 -7.47 9.44
C ILE A 319 16.93 -6.26 8.51
N ALA A 320 16.11 -5.26 8.85
CA ALA A 320 16.03 -4.03 8.07
C ALA A 320 17.38 -3.31 7.98
N GLY A 321 18.14 -3.26 9.09
CA GLY A 321 19.49 -2.70 9.11
C GLY A 321 20.47 -3.45 8.20
N VAL A 322 20.45 -4.78 8.22
CA VAL A 322 21.29 -5.62 7.34
C VAL A 322 20.91 -5.43 5.87
N ILE A 323 19.62 -5.37 5.54
CA ILE A 323 19.14 -5.12 4.18
C ILE A 323 19.64 -3.76 3.67
N LEU A 324 19.53 -2.70 4.48
CA LEU A 324 20.03 -1.38 4.11
C LEU A 324 21.54 -1.38 3.87
N LEU A 325 22.31 -2.06 4.72
CA LEU A 325 23.75 -2.19 4.55
C LEU A 325 24.12 -2.92 3.26
N MET A 326 23.44 -4.04 2.97
CA MET A 326 23.64 -4.80 1.73
C MET A 326 23.21 -4.01 0.48
N ALA A 327 22.12 -3.25 0.57
CA ALA A 327 21.66 -2.38 -0.50
C ALA A 327 22.69 -1.29 -0.83
N MET A 328 23.26 -0.62 0.19
CA MET A 328 24.31 0.36 -0.03
C MET A 328 25.57 -0.27 -0.64
N LEU A 329 26.02 -1.41 -0.12
CA LEU A 329 27.19 -2.13 -0.66
C LEU A 329 26.97 -2.51 -2.13
N GLY A 330 25.80 -3.08 -2.43
CA GLY A 330 25.41 -3.47 -3.79
C GLY A 330 25.37 -2.28 -4.75
N ALA A 331 24.75 -1.16 -4.34
CA ALA A 331 24.69 0.05 -5.15
C ALA A 331 26.09 0.63 -5.44
N VAL A 332 26.98 0.68 -4.45
CA VAL A 332 28.35 1.21 -4.60
C VAL A 332 29.21 0.30 -5.49
N VAL A 333 29.17 -1.02 -5.26
CA VAL A 333 29.94 -1.99 -6.04
C VAL A 333 29.49 -2.00 -7.50
N LEU A 334 28.17 -1.99 -7.74
CA LEU A 334 27.62 -1.94 -9.10
C LEU A 334 28.00 -0.64 -9.82
N SER A 335 27.87 0.51 -9.14
CA SER A 335 28.23 1.81 -9.69
C SER A 335 29.71 1.87 -10.08
N ARG A 336 30.62 1.39 -9.23
CA ARG A 336 32.06 1.37 -9.54
C ARG A 336 32.42 0.43 -10.69
N ARG A 337 31.79 -0.74 -10.75
CA ARG A 337 32.06 -1.72 -11.81
C ARG A 337 31.64 -1.20 -13.18
N GLN A 338 30.53 -0.46 -13.27
CA GLN A 338 30.09 0.13 -14.53
C GLN A 338 31.10 1.14 -15.06
N VAL A 339 31.65 2.00 -14.18
CA VAL A 339 32.68 2.97 -14.56
C VAL A 339 33.94 2.30 -15.11
N GLN A 340 34.38 1.18 -14.52
CA GLN A 340 35.54 0.43 -15.01
C GLN A 340 35.31 -0.16 -16.41
N ILE A 341 34.13 -0.75 -16.64
CA ILE A 341 33.79 -1.32 -17.95
C ILE A 341 33.75 -0.24 -19.03
N ASP A 342 33.18 0.92 -18.73
CA ASP A 342 33.11 2.04 -19.66
C ASP A 342 34.51 2.61 -19.97
N GLU A 343 35.41 2.67 -18.98
CA GLU A 343 36.82 3.06 -19.21
C GLU A 343 37.58 2.04 -20.07
N ASP A 344 37.43 0.74 -19.81
CA ASP A 344 38.08 -0.31 -20.59
C ASP A 344 37.58 -0.33 -22.04
N ALA A 345 36.28 -0.10 -22.25
CA ALA A 345 35.72 0.04 -23.60
C ALA A 345 36.32 1.24 -24.35
N LYS A 346 36.44 2.40 -23.69
CA LYS A 346 37.10 3.59 -24.26
C LYS A 346 38.57 3.34 -24.58
N ARG A 347 39.31 2.62 -23.71
CA ARG A 347 40.71 2.24 -23.95
C ARG A 347 40.87 1.31 -25.15
N ARG A 348 39.98 0.32 -25.33
CA ARG A 348 39.99 -0.56 -26.51
C ARG A 348 39.70 0.22 -27.79
N GLN A 349 38.74 1.15 -27.73
CA GLN A 349 38.41 2.01 -28.87
C GLN A 349 39.58 2.92 -29.24
N SER A 350 40.26 3.54 -28.27
CA SER A 350 41.44 4.38 -28.55
C SER A 350 42.62 3.58 -29.11
N GLN A 351 42.84 2.34 -28.64
CA GLN A 351 43.84 1.44 -29.20
C GLN A 351 43.52 1.04 -30.65
N THR A 352 42.25 0.73 -30.95
CA THR A 352 41.82 0.38 -32.31
C THR A 352 42.03 1.56 -33.26
N LEU A 353 41.66 2.78 -32.85
CA LEU A 353 41.89 4.00 -33.62
C LEU A 353 43.39 4.25 -33.86
N ALA A 354 44.23 4.09 -32.82
CA ALA A 354 45.67 4.24 -32.95
C ALA A 354 46.27 3.24 -33.95
N GLN A 355 45.80 1.99 -33.97
CA GLN A 355 46.21 0.99 -34.96
C GLN A 355 45.78 1.37 -36.38
N THR A 356 44.51 1.79 -36.57
CA THR A 356 44.02 2.24 -37.89
C THR A 356 44.74 3.47 -38.43
N VAL A 357 45.25 4.35 -37.56
CA VAL A 357 46.04 5.53 -37.96
C VAL A 357 47.50 5.17 -38.22
N ALA A 358 48.03 4.15 -37.56
CA ALA A 358 49.41 3.69 -37.73
C ALA A 358 49.62 2.82 -38.99
N GLU A 359 48.56 2.30 -39.60
CA GLU A 359 48.62 1.54 -40.85
C GLU A 359 48.76 2.53 -42.02
N PRO A 360 49.95 2.66 -42.66
CA PRO A 360 50.11 3.58 -43.76
C PRO A 360 49.33 3.05 -44.96
N ALA A 361 48.66 3.94 -45.70
CA ALA A 361 47.98 3.66 -46.96
C ALA A 361 48.98 3.16 -48.03
N GLY A 362 49.39 1.91 -47.91
CA GLY A 362 50.55 1.36 -48.61
C GLY A 362 50.45 -0.14 -48.81
N GLN A 363 49.36 -0.60 -49.45
CA GLN A 363 49.33 -1.85 -50.22
C GLN A 363 48.09 -1.90 -51.11
N GLY A 364 47.98 -0.93 -52.02
CA GLY A 364 47.04 -0.97 -53.14
C GLY A 364 47.80 -1.08 -54.46
N GLY A 365 48.02 -2.32 -54.92
CA GLY A 365 48.15 -2.66 -56.34
C GLY A 365 49.51 -2.51 -57.02
N THR A 366 50.35 -3.55 -56.96
CA THR A 366 51.27 -3.91 -58.05
C THR A 366 51.44 -5.43 -58.17
N SER A 367 50.48 -6.11 -58.80
CA SER A 367 50.77 -7.36 -59.52
C SER A 367 49.75 -7.53 -60.65
N GLY A 368 50.17 -7.18 -61.87
CA GLY A 368 49.33 -7.30 -63.05
C GLY A 368 49.91 -6.59 -64.27
N GLY A 369 50.85 -7.25 -64.95
CA GLY A 369 51.15 -7.00 -66.36
C GLY A 369 52.52 -6.39 -66.67
N ALA A 370 53.46 -7.23 -67.10
CA ALA A 370 54.40 -6.94 -68.19
C ALA A 370 55.14 -8.23 -68.63
N ALA A 371 55.09 -8.46 -69.95
CA ALA A 371 55.86 -9.39 -70.80
C ALA A 371 55.56 -10.90 -70.70
#